data_AF-A0A2P6REK0-F1
#
_entry.id   AF-A0A2P6REK0-F1
#
_cell.length_a   1.000
_cell.length_b   1.000
_cell.length_c   1.000
_cell.angle_alpha   90.00
_cell.angle_beta   90.00
_cell.angle_gamma   90.00
#
_symmetry.space_group_name_H-M   'P 1'
#
loop_
_entity.id
_entity.type
_entity.pdbx_description
1 polymer ?
#
loop_
_entity_poly.entity_id
_entity_poly.type
_entity_poly.pdbx_seq_one_letter_code
_entity_poly.pdbx_strand_id
1 'polypeptide(L)'
;MSVSPNLRLLTASLLLLTCAWTSLSVQLCPPCGNTTVPYPLSTSPTCGDQSYKIRCDAAAGSLLFDTLNNSYPIASISPSAQRLVVRPSSFVSSNSCVTSDITHQGIQLNESLPFNVTSSNTILYLNCTNTLLRSPLNCTSSSLCHTYANNTNAVGSCQKAPICCTFRAGGSSTSYVIRVRDSGCSAYTSFVNLDPVLPVNRWPEPGVEIQWVGPREPLCSAQSDCDGKSVCGSDPVQNGVRRCICNSGFTWDPVSGFCVDGEFFCLVYVIGTSIPPHMLCMCK
;
A
#
# COMPACT_ATOMS: atom_id res chain seq x y z
N MET A 1 -23.34 62.19 31.43
CA MET A 1 -22.04 61.75 30.88
C MET A 1 -22.03 60.23 30.86
N SER A 2 -22.02 59.69 29.66
CA SER A 2 -21.98 58.29 29.30
C SER A 2 -20.61 57.67 29.58
N VAL A 3 -20.58 56.45 30.13
CA VAL A 3 -19.69 55.38 29.64
C VAL A 3 -20.45 54.05 29.85
N SER A 4 -20.71 53.35 28.74
CA SER A 4 -21.47 52.09 28.67
C SER A 4 -20.60 50.89 29.11
N PRO A 5 -21.17 49.78 29.66
CA PRO A 5 -20.41 48.65 30.23
C PRO A 5 -19.73 47.75 29.20
N ASN A 6 -19.79 48.08 27.90
CA ASN A 6 -19.35 47.23 26.80
C ASN A 6 -17.82 47.16 26.60
N LEU A 7 -17.02 47.75 27.48
CA LEU A 7 -15.55 47.84 27.28
C LEU A 7 -14.74 46.71 27.97
N ARG A 8 -15.38 45.82 28.74
CA ARG A 8 -14.69 44.68 29.38
C ARG A 8 -14.86 43.34 28.66
N LEU A 9 -15.64 43.30 27.57
CA LEU A 9 -15.91 42.08 26.80
C LEU A 9 -15.10 41.97 25.49
N LEU A 10 -14.27 42.97 25.16
CA LEU A 10 -13.49 42.99 23.91
C LEU A 10 -12.02 42.58 24.08
N THR A 11 -11.55 42.25 25.29
CA THR A 11 -10.20 41.74 25.51
C THR A 11 -10.14 40.23 25.82
N ALA A 12 -11.28 39.56 25.98
CA ALA A 12 -11.32 38.12 26.24
C ALA A 12 -11.52 37.25 24.97
N SER A 13 -11.86 37.87 23.83
CA SER A 13 -12.20 37.17 22.58
C SER A 13 -11.06 37.14 21.55
N LEU A 14 -9.90 37.74 21.84
CA LEU A 14 -8.72 37.67 20.97
C LEU A 14 -7.71 36.56 21.37
N LEU A 15 -8.09 35.67 22.28
CA LEU A 15 -7.26 34.57 22.80
C LEU A 15 -7.76 33.16 22.42
N LEU A 16 -8.76 33.06 21.54
CA LEU A 16 -9.37 31.77 21.13
C LEU A 16 -9.17 31.40 19.66
N LEU A 17 -8.20 32.01 18.98
CA LEU A 17 -7.76 31.62 17.62
C LEU A 17 -6.32 31.11 17.58
N THR A 18 -5.82 30.55 18.68
CA THR A 18 -4.86 29.46 18.52
C THR A 18 -5.67 28.27 18.06
N CYS A 19 -5.75 28.05 16.74
CA CYS A 19 -5.95 26.70 16.23
C CYS A 19 -5.05 25.81 17.09
N ALA A 20 -5.63 24.85 17.80
CA ALA A 20 -4.85 23.75 18.32
C ALA A 20 -4.27 23.08 17.07
N TRP A 21 -3.06 23.49 16.69
CA TRP A 21 -2.21 22.66 15.87
C TRP A 21 -1.93 21.51 16.82
N THR A 22 -2.75 20.47 16.76
CA THR A 22 -2.34 19.17 17.21
C THR A 22 -1.09 18.91 16.38
N SER A 23 0.08 19.21 16.95
CA SER A 23 1.37 18.94 16.33
C SER A 23 1.38 17.45 16.11
N LEU A 24 1.00 17.02 14.91
CA LEU A 24 1.18 15.64 14.50
C LEU A 24 2.68 15.43 14.46
N SER A 25 3.13 14.31 14.99
CA SER A 25 4.54 13.94 14.91
C SER A 25 5.01 13.75 13.46
N VAL A 26 4.07 13.66 12.50
CA VAL A 26 4.31 13.69 11.05
C VAL A 26 3.33 14.63 10.36
N GLN A 27 3.84 15.53 9.52
CA GLN A 27 3.01 16.34 8.64
C GLN A 27 2.30 15.45 7.62
N LEU A 28 0.96 15.42 7.63
CA LEU A 28 0.19 14.69 6.62
C LEU A 28 0.33 15.35 5.24
N CYS A 29 0.37 14.53 4.20
CA CYS A 29 0.43 15.03 2.84
C CYS A 29 -0.91 15.63 2.39
N PRO A 30 -0.87 16.72 1.60
CA PRO A 30 -2.08 17.26 1.01
C PRO A 30 -2.71 16.25 0.05
N PRO A 31 -4.03 16.34 -0.20
CA PRO A 31 -4.70 15.50 -1.19
C PRO A 31 -4.08 15.65 -2.59
N CYS A 32 -4.07 14.55 -3.35
CA CYS A 32 -3.72 14.54 -4.76
C CYS A 32 -4.99 14.51 -5.61
N GLY A 33 -5.36 15.64 -6.21
CA GLY A 33 -6.69 15.81 -6.80
C GLY A 33 -7.77 15.62 -5.73
N ASN A 34 -8.70 14.70 -5.96
CA ASN A 34 -9.74 14.35 -4.98
C ASN A 34 -9.34 13.19 -4.05
N THR A 35 -8.12 12.66 -4.17
CA THR A 35 -7.67 11.50 -3.40
C THR A 35 -6.90 11.96 -2.17
N THR A 36 -7.42 11.65 -0.98
CA THR A 36 -6.68 11.84 0.28
C THR A 36 -5.44 10.93 0.29
N VAL A 37 -4.31 11.46 0.76
CA VAL A 37 -3.08 10.69 0.93
C VAL A 37 -2.97 10.25 2.40
N PRO A 38 -3.19 8.98 2.72
CA PRO A 38 -3.13 8.48 4.10
C PRO A 38 -1.68 8.32 4.56
N TYR A 39 -1.45 8.46 5.86
CA TYR A 39 -0.19 8.05 6.49
C TYR A 39 0.05 6.53 6.25
N PRO A 40 1.30 6.07 6.04
CA PRO A 40 2.57 6.80 5.97
C PRO A 40 2.93 7.40 4.60
N LEU A 41 2.05 7.30 3.60
CA LEU A 41 2.41 7.60 2.21
C LEU A 41 2.85 9.07 2.07
N SER A 42 3.95 9.27 1.35
CA SER A 42 4.61 10.56 1.18
C SER A 42 4.55 11.01 -0.28
N THR A 43 3.99 12.18 -0.57
CA THR A 43 3.98 12.79 -1.91
C THR A 43 4.94 13.96 -2.07
N SER A 44 5.59 14.43 -0.99
CA SER A 44 6.58 15.50 -1.03
C SER A 44 7.70 15.25 0.00
N PRO A 45 8.83 15.96 -0.10
CA PRO A 45 9.92 15.87 0.88
C PRO A 45 9.55 16.29 2.31
N THR A 46 8.40 16.94 2.51
CA THR A 46 8.03 17.60 3.76
C THR A 46 6.78 17.01 4.42
N CYS A 47 6.22 15.92 3.88
CA CYS A 47 5.04 15.27 4.42
C CYS A 47 5.14 13.74 4.33
N GLY A 48 4.39 13.04 5.19
CA GLY A 48 4.43 11.58 5.29
C GLY A 48 5.80 11.05 5.71
N ASP A 49 6.00 9.74 5.57
CA ASP A 49 7.30 9.09 5.79
C ASP A 49 8.01 8.91 4.44
N GLN A 50 9.24 9.41 4.37
CA GLN A 50 10.04 9.43 3.14
C GLN A 50 10.46 8.03 2.64
N SER A 51 10.27 6.99 3.45
CA SER A 51 10.45 5.58 3.05
C SER A 51 9.23 5.05 2.27
N TYR A 52 8.09 5.75 2.31
CA TYR A 52 6.81 5.33 1.72
C TYR A 52 6.39 6.27 0.58
N LYS A 53 7.35 6.67 -0.25
CA LYS A 53 7.13 7.64 -1.32
C LYS A 53 6.20 7.10 -2.40
N ILE A 54 5.22 7.92 -2.75
CA ILE A 54 4.40 7.82 -3.95
C ILE A 54 4.38 9.19 -4.63
N ARG A 55 4.05 9.26 -5.91
CA ARG A 55 4.03 10.51 -6.66
C ARG A 55 2.59 10.97 -6.88
N CYS A 56 2.35 12.26 -6.70
CA CYS A 56 1.12 12.88 -7.18
C CYS A 56 1.36 13.45 -8.57
N ASP A 57 0.62 12.98 -9.57
CA ASP A 57 0.50 13.64 -10.85
C ASP A 57 -0.56 14.75 -10.74
N ALA A 58 -0.11 15.98 -10.54
CA ALA A 58 -0.99 17.13 -10.38
C ALA A 58 -1.81 17.45 -11.64
N ALA A 59 -1.33 17.08 -12.84
CA ALA A 59 -2.04 17.33 -14.08
C ALA A 59 -3.21 16.34 -14.26
N ALA A 60 -2.98 15.08 -13.95
CA ALA A 60 -4.02 14.04 -14.00
C ALA A 60 -4.88 13.95 -12.72
N GLY A 61 -4.44 14.58 -11.63
CA GLY A 61 -5.07 14.45 -10.32
C GLY A 61 -5.03 13.02 -9.76
N SER A 62 -3.99 12.26 -10.11
CA SER A 62 -3.89 10.82 -9.81
C SER A 62 -2.57 10.46 -9.14
N LEU A 63 -2.59 9.42 -8.31
CA LEU A 63 -1.41 8.91 -7.61
C LEU A 63 -0.69 7.86 -8.45
N LEU A 64 0.64 7.90 -8.41
CA LEU A 64 1.54 7.01 -9.11
C LEU A 64 2.46 6.34 -8.10
N PHE A 65 2.70 5.05 -8.29
CA PHE A 65 3.66 4.28 -7.52
C PHE A 65 4.93 4.11 -8.35
N ASP A 66 6.03 4.68 -7.88
CA ASP A 66 7.32 4.59 -8.55
C ASP A 66 8.04 3.31 -8.12
N THR A 67 8.43 2.51 -9.11
CA THR A 67 9.31 1.35 -8.97
C THR A 67 10.74 1.76 -9.33
N LEU A 68 11.70 0.82 -9.33
CA LEU A 68 13.09 1.13 -9.67
C LEU A 68 13.26 1.77 -11.06
N ASN A 69 12.45 1.35 -12.04
CA ASN A 69 12.64 1.72 -13.44
C ASN A 69 11.37 2.23 -14.13
N ASN A 70 10.21 2.26 -13.46
CA ASN A 70 8.92 2.62 -14.08
C ASN A 70 7.92 3.17 -13.04
N SER A 71 6.84 3.80 -13.50
CA SER A 71 5.75 4.29 -12.65
C SER A 71 4.43 3.62 -13.02
N TYR A 72 3.65 3.22 -12.01
CA TYR A 72 2.35 2.58 -12.21
C TYR A 72 1.22 3.39 -11.55
N PRO A 73 0.07 3.61 -12.23
CA PRO A 73 -1.08 4.28 -11.63
C PRO A 73 -1.61 3.51 -10.41
N ILE A 74 -1.80 4.19 -9.29
CA ILE A 74 -2.46 3.63 -8.12
C ILE A 74 -3.98 3.61 -8.39
N ALA A 75 -4.57 2.43 -8.34
CA ALA A 75 -6.01 2.21 -8.48
C ALA A 75 -6.75 2.42 -7.17
N SER A 76 -6.18 1.95 -6.06
CA SER A 76 -6.79 2.07 -4.74
C SER A 76 -5.75 1.97 -3.63
N ILE A 77 -6.10 2.49 -2.45
CA ILE A 77 -5.28 2.46 -1.24
C ILE A 77 -6.18 2.00 -0.09
N SER A 78 -5.71 1.03 0.68
CA SER A 78 -6.33 0.54 1.92
C SER A 78 -5.35 0.77 3.08
N PRO A 79 -5.50 1.88 3.84
CA PRO A 79 -4.59 2.22 4.93
C PRO A 79 -4.59 1.18 6.05
N SER A 80 -5.78 0.71 6.44
CA SER A 80 -5.96 -0.27 7.51
C SER A 80 -5.34 -1.63 7.20
N ALA A 81 -5.30 -2.01 5.92
CA ALA A 81 -4.64 -3.24 5.48
C ALA A 81 -3.18 -2.99 5.04
N GLN A 82 -2.72 -1.74 5.09
CA GLN A 82 -1.41 -1.28 4.64
C GLN A 82 -1.09 -1.73 3.20
N ARG A 83 -2.05 -1.54 2.30
CA ARG A 83 -1.99 -2.02 0.91
C ARG A 83 -2.40 -0.96 -0.07
N LEU A 84 -1.82 -1.04 -1.26
CA LEU A 84 -2.25 -0.31 -2.43
C LEU A 84 -2.34 -1.27 -3.61
N VAL A 85 -3.18 -0.95 -4.58
CA VAL A 85 -3.27 -1.68 -5.84
C VAL A 85 -2.79 -0.77 -6.95
N VAL A 86 -1.80 -1.21 -7.72
CA VAL A 86 -1.36 -0.52 -8.93
C VAL A 86 -1.98 -1.16 -10.17
N ARG A 87 -2.26 -0.37 -11.19
CA ARG A 87 -2.70 -0.88 -12.50
C ARG A 87 -1.47 -1.40 -13.25
N PRO A 88 -1.48 -2.66 -13.74
CA PRO A 88 -0.40 -3.16 -14.58
C PRO A 88 -0.34 -2.37 -15.90
N SER A 89 0.83 -2.39 -16.54
CA SER A 89 1.03 -1.70 -17.82
C SER A 89 0.15 -2.26 -18.93
N SER A 90 -0.33 -1.38 -19.80
CA SER A 90 -1.10 -1.75 -20.98
C SER A 90 -0.24 -2.48 -22.01
N PHE A 91 -0.89 -3.13 -22.98
CA PHE A 91 -0.19 -3.63 -24.16
C PHE A 91 0.41 -2.49 -24.99
N VAL A 92 1.53 -2.75 -25.67
CA VAL A 92 2.19 -1.80 -26.58
C VAL A 92 1.27 -1.40 -27.73
N SER A 93 0.47 -2.34 -28.24
CA SER A 93 -0.56 -2.10 -29.24
C SER A 93 -1.67 -3.13 -29.11
N SER A 94 -2.86 -2.85 -29.66
CA SER A 94 -4.01 -3.74 -29.61
C SER A 94 -3.78 -5.11 -30.28
N ASN A 95 -2.82 -5.19 -31.21
CA ASN A 95 -2.49 -6.40 -31.96
C ASN A 95 -1.23 -7.11 -31.42
N SER A 96 -0.58 -6.59 -30.39
CA SER A 96 0.64 -7.16 -29.81
C SER A 96 0.34 -7.82 -28.46
N CYS A 97 0.95 -8.97 -28.21
CA CYS A 97 0.94 -9.61 -26.89
C CYS A 97 2.24 -9.30 -26.14
N VAL A 98 2.46 -8.00 -25.90
CA VAL A 98 3.63 -7.46 -25.20
C VAL A 98 3.18 -6.28 -24.36
N THR A 99 3.48 -6.29 -23.05
CA THR A 99 3.18 -5.15 -22.17
C THR A 99 4.21 -4.04 -22.35
N SER A 100 3.80 -2.79 -22.20
CA SER A 100 4.68 -1.63 -22.44
C SER A 100 5.83 -1.52 -21.44
N ASP A 101 5.72 -2.15 -20.27
CA ASP A 101 6.77 -2.21 -19.26
C ASP A 101 7.85 -3.27 -19.52
N ILE A 102 7.82 -3.97 -20.67
CA ILE A 102 8.88 -4.91 -21.04
C ILE A 102 10.26 -4.24 -21.12
N THR A 103 10.33 -2.96 -21.53
CA THR A 103 11.56 -2.16 -21.56
C THR A 103 12.15 -1.95 -20.17
N HIS A 104 11.31 -2.02 -19.14
CA HIS A 104 11.67 -1.90 -17.73
C HIS A 104 11.68 -3.25 -17.01
N GLN A 105 11.52 -4.35 -17.76
CA GLN A 105 11.45 -5.73 -17.29
C GLN A 105 10.31 -6.01 -16.29
N GLY A 106 9.21 -5.25 -16.37
CA GLY A 106 8.05 -5.36 -15.49
C GLY A 106 8.22 -4.61 -14.16
N ILE A 107 7.45 -5.01 -13.16
CA ILE A 107 7.48 -4.39 -11.83
C ILE A 107 8.76 -4.82 -11.11
N GLN A 108 9.54 -3.85 -10.64
CA GLN A 108 10.76 -4.05 -9.86
C GLN A 108 10.77 -3.12 -8.64
N LEU A 109 10.40 -3.64 -7.48
CA LEU A 109 10.42 -2.91 -6.21
C LEU A 109 11.84 -2.78 -5.69
N ASN A 110 12.09 -1.72 -4.93
CA ASN A 110 13.35 -1.54 -4.22
C ASN A 110 13.33 -2.35 -2.92
N GLU A 111 14.21 -3.35 -2.79
CA GLU A 111 14.29 -4.22 -1.62
C GLU A 111 14.66 -3.49 -0.32
N SER A 112 15.22 -2.28 -0.42
CA SER A 112 15.53 -1.42 0.74
C SER A 112 14.32 -0.62 1.23
N LEU A 113 13.23 -0.58 0.46
CA LEU A 113 12.00 0.11 0.81
C LEU A 113 10.98 -0.88 1.40
N PRO A 114 10.02 -0.40 2.22
CA PRO A 114 9.13 -1.25 3.00
C PRO A 114 8.00 -1.88 2.17
N PHE A 115 8.15 -2.03 0.85
CA PHE A 115 7.10 -2.51 -0.06
C PHE A 115 7.36 -3.94 -0.55
N ASN A 116 6.32 -4.76 -0.62
CA ASN A 116 6.37 -6.06 -1.27
C ASN A 116 5.05 -6.45 -1.96
N VAL A 117 5.18 -7.22 -3.03
CA VAL A 117 4.04 -7.82 -3.75
C VAL A 117 3.40 -8.88 -2.85
N THR A 118 2.09 -8.78 -2.66
CA THR A 118 1.36 -9.68 -1.75
C THR A 118 1.03 -11.01 -2.43
N SER A 119 0.70 -12.00 -1.60
CA SER A 119 0.20 -13.29 -2.09
C SER A 119 -1.26 -13.28 -2.51
N SER A 120 -1.97 -12.15 -2.46
CA SER A 120 -3.34 -12.07 -3.00
C SER A 120 -3.36 -11.98 -4.53
N ASN A 121 -2.22 -11.70 -5.16
CA ASN A 121 -2.12 -11.54 -6.60
C ASN A 121 -2.07 -12.89 -7.32
N THR A 122 -3.02 -13.12 -8.21
CA THR A 122 -2.93 -14.17 -9.23
C THR A 122 -2.38 -13.56 -10.51
N ILE A 123 -1.17 -13.96 -10.89
CA ILE A 123 -0.48 -13.47 -12.08
C ILE A 123 -0.72 -14.43 -13.24
N LEU A 124 -1.03 -13.86 -14.40
CA LEU A 124 -1.13 -14.57 -15.67
C LEU A 124 -0.01 -14.06 -16.58
N TYR A 125 0.93 -14.93 -16.89
CA TYR A 125 1.98 -14.66 -17.85
C TYR A 125 1.55 -15.06 -19.25
N LEU A 126 1.75 -14.14 -20.20
CA LEU A 126 1.29 -14.23 -21.58
C LEU A 126 2.50 -14.19 -22.52
N ASN A 127 2.39 -14.87 -23.66
CA ASN A 127 3.43 -14.92 -24.68
C ASN A 127 4.79 -15.33 -24.10
N CYS A 128 4.80 -16.53 -23.53
CA CYS A 128 5.98 -17.13 -22.91
C CYS A 128 6.77 -18.01 -23.88
N THR A 129 8.06 -18.11 -23.63
CA THR A 129 8.97 -19.04 -24.32
C THR A 129 9.07 -20.37 -23.58
N ASN A 130 9.59 -21.41 -24.26
CA ASN A 130 9.75 -22.76 -23.70
C ASN A 130 10.63 -22.83 -22.45
N THR A 131 11.44 -21.80 -22.17
CA THR A 131 12.29 -21.74 -20.97
C THR A 131 11.49 -21.76 -19.68
N LEU A 132 10.25 -21.27 -19.71
CA LEU A 132 9.36 -21.20 -18.54
C LEU A 132 8.71 -22.53 -18.18
N LEU A 133 8.76 -23.53 -19.05
CA LEU A 133 8.26 -24.89 -18.75
C LEU A 133 9.08 -25.60 -17.66
N ARG A 134 10.28 -25.09 -17.34
CA ARG A 134 11.12 -25.57 -16.24
C ARG A 134 10.83 -24.87 -14.91
N SER A 135 10.00 -23.85 -14.91
CA SER A 135 9.59 -23.11 -13.71
C SER A 135 8.38 -23.78 -13.06
N PRO A 136 8.15 -23.60 -11.75
CA PRO A 136 7.00 -24.15 -11.04
C PRO A 136 5.70 -23.38 -11.35
N LEU A 137 5.45 -23.05 -12.62
CA LEU A 137 4.28 -22.30 -13.09
C LEU A 137 3.25 -23.27 -13.66
N ASN A 138 1.96 -22.97 -13.48
CA ASN A 138 0.91 -23.76 -14.10
C ASN A 138 0.64 -23.26 -15.54
N CYS A 139 1.25 -23.91 -16.51
CA CYS A 139 1.07 -23.63 -17.94
C CYS A 139 0.16 -24.64 -18.66
N THR A 140 -0.59 -25.45 -17.91
CA THR A 140 -1.50 -26.45 -18.49
C THR A 140 -2.65 -25.79 -19.25
N SER A 141 -3.27 -26.50 -20.19
CA SER A 141 -4.41 -25.98 -20.96
C SER A 141 -5.65 -25.66 -20.12
N SER A 142 -5.74 -26.21 -18.89
CA SER A 142 -6.78 -25.91 -17.90
C SER A 142 -6.37 -24.82 -16.90
N SER A 143 -5.21 -24.18 -17.08
CA SER A 143 -4.74 -23.11 -16.20
C SER A 143 -5.63 -21.86 -16.30
N LEU A 144 -5.65 -21.05 -15.24
CA LEU A 144 -6.38 -19.78 -15.23
C LEU A 144 -5.93 -18.83 -16.35
N CYS A 145 -4.68 -18.95 -16.80
CA CYS A 145 -4.17 -18.19 -17.93
C CYS A 145 -4.91 -18.54 -19.23
N HIS A 146 -5.06 -19.83 -19.53
CA HIS A 146 -5.82 -20.29 -20.70
C HIS A 146 -7.31 -20.02 -20.55
N THR A 147 -7.88 -20.20 -19.35
CA THR A 147 -9.28 -19.83 -19.08
C THR A 147 -9.52 -18.36 -19.37
N TYR A 148 -8.64 -17.47 -18.89
CA TYR A 148 -8.73 -16.04 -19.18
C TYR A 148 -8.60 -15.75 -20.67
N ALA A 149 -7.52 -16.23 -21.30
CA ALA A 149 -7.22 -15.95 -22.70
C ALA A 149 -8.33 -16.41 -23.66
N ASN A 150 -8.97 -17.55 -23.38
CA ASN A 150 -10.03 -18.10 -24.23
C ASN A 150 -11.39 -17.42 -24.05
N ASN A 151 -11.62 -16.75 -22.90
CA ASN A 151 -12.94 -16.19 -22.56
C ASN A 151 -12.97 -14.66 -22.52
N THR A 152 -11.89 -13.98 -22.95
CA THR A 152 -11.84 -12.51 -23.02
C THR A 152 -11.16 -12.02 -24.30
N ASN A 153 -11.63 -10.86 -24.79
CA ASN A 153 -10.98 -10.15 -25.87
C ASN A 153 -9.85 -9.23 -25.38
N ALA A 154 -9.75 -8.98 -24.06
CA ALA A 154 -8.74 -8.09 -23.49
C ALA A 154 -7.30 -8.55 -23.78
N VAL A 155 -7.10 -9.86 -23.99
CA VAL A 155 -5.82 -10.45 -24.38
C VAL A 155 -5.93 -11.23 -25.69
N GLY A 156 -6.83 -10.80 -26.60
CA GLY A 156 -7.07 -11.48 -27.87
C GLY A 156 -5.80 -11.66 -28.71
N SER A 157 -4.90 -10.68 -28.68
CA SER A 157 -3.57 -10.77 -29.33
C SER A 157 -2.69 -11.91 -28.77
N CYS A 158 -2.93 -12.32 -27.53
CA CYS A 158 -2.21 -13.37 -26.82
C CYS A 158 -2.79 -14.77 -27.02
N GLN A 159 -3.99 -14.93 -27.58
CA GLN A 159 -4.62 -16.23 -27.76
C GLN A 159 -3.81 -17.19 -28.64
N LYS A 160 -3.08 -16.64 -29.61
CA LYS A 160 -2.22 -17.40 -30.51
C LYS A 160 -0.81 -17.64 -29.96
N ALA A 161 -0.50 -17.07 -28.79
CA ALA A 161 0.82 -17.17 -28.23
C ALA A 161 1.10 -18.61 -27.74
N PRO A 162 2.35 -19.09 -27.86
CA PRO A 162 2.64 -20.52 -27.73
C PRO A 162 2.47 -21.05 -26.30
N ILE A 163 2.70 -20.21 -25.28
CA ILE A 163 2.65 -20.61 -23.87
C ILE A 163 2.01 -19.50 -23.03
N CYS A 164 1.06 -19.90 -22.20
CA CYS A 164 0.36 -19.08 -21.20
C CYS A 164 0.50 -19.79 -19.84
N CYS A 165 0.92 -19.08 -18.80
CA CYS A 165 1.14 -19.65 -17.48
C CYS A 165 0.46 -18.83 -16.38
N THR A 166 0.02 -19.48 -15.31
CA THR A 166 -0.47 -18.81 -14.11
C THR A 166 0.35 -19.20 -12.89
N PHE A 167 0.50 -18.27 -11.96
CA PHE A 167 0.98 -18.53 -10.61
C PHE A 167 0.39 -17.51 -9.63
N ARG A 168 0.39 -17.87 -8.36
CA ARG A 168 0.06 -16.96 -7.27
C ARG A 168 1.34 -16.30 -6.81
N ALA A 169 1.38 -14.97 -6.80
CA ALA A 169 2.53 -14.25 -6.26
C ALA A 169 2.63 -14.45 -4.75
N GLY A 170 3.65 -13.84 -4.17
CA GLY A 170 3.97 -13.91 -2.74
C GLY A 170 4.94 -15.03 -2.43
N GLY A 171 5.69 -14.86 -1.34
CA GLY A 171 6.90 -15.63 -1.07
C GLY A 171 8.17 -14.93 -1.60
N SER A 172 9.33 -15.51 -1.32
CA SER A 172 10.63 -14.85 -1.56
C SER A 172 10.92 -14.55 -3.03
N SER A 173 10.44 -15.38 -3.96
CA SER A 173 10.80 -15.29 -5.39
C SER A 173 10.13 -14.15 -6.16
N THR A 174 8.97 -13.66 -5.70
CA THR A 174 8.20 -12.61 -6.39
C THR A 174 7.87 -11.44 -5.47
N SER A 175 8.43 -11.40 -4.26
CA SER A 175 8.20 -10.34 -3.27
C SER A 175 8.53 -8.96 -3.81
N TYR A 176 9.50 -8.86 -4.71
CA TYR A 176 10.00 -7.59 -5.24
C TYR A 176 9.91 -7.47 -6.76
N VAL A 177 9.63 -8.54 -7.49
CA VAL A 177 9.70 -8.53 -8.96
C VAL A 177 8.56 -9.33 -9.59
N ILE A 178 7.85 -8.70 -10.53
CA ILE A 178 7.01 -9.39 -11.53
C ILE A 178 7.69 -9.18 -12.89
N ARG A 179 8.45 -10.19 -13.31
CA ARG A 179 9.38 -10.05 -14.43
C ARG A 179 8.71 -10.31 -15.77
N VAL A 180 8.88 -9.41 -16.73
CA VAL A 180 8.65 -9.66 -18.16
C VAL A 180 9.92 -9.42 -18.96
N ARG A 181 10.18 -10.23 -19.98
CA ARG A 181 11.35 -10.17 -20.87
C ARG A 181 11.19 -11.12 -22.04
N ASP A 182 11.91 -10.87 -23.13
CA ASP A 182 11.85 -11.70 -24.35
C ASP A 182 12.27 -13.16 -24.12
N SER A 183 13.22 -13.41 -23.21
CA SER A 183 13.67 -14.78 -22.86
C SER A 183 12.76 -15.53 -21.87
N GLY A 184 11.65 -14.91 -21.47
CA GLY A 184 10.69 -15.43 -20.50
C GLY A 184 9.28 -15.29 -21.05
N CYS A 185 8.51 -14.36 -20.48
CA CYS A 185 7.19 -13.95 -20.97
C CYS A 185 7.22 -12.46 -21.28
N SER A 186 6.67 -12.08 -22.44
CA SER A 186 6.69 -10.70 -22.91
C SER A 186 5.52 -9.86 -22.39
N ALA A 187 4.55 -10.49 -21.72
CA ALA A 187 3.41 -9.81 -21.15
C ALA A 187 2.92 -10.49 -19.86
N TYR A 188 2.23 -9.73 -19.03
CA TYR A 188 1.49 -10.26 -17.89
C TYR A 188 0.22 -9.46 -17.64
N THR A 189 -0.71 -10.07 -16.91
CA THR A 189 -1.77 -9.37 -16.19
C THR A 189 -1.89 -9.96 -14.78
N SER A 190 -2.61 -9.29 -13.90
CA SER A 190 -2.73 -9.67 -12.51
C SER A 190 -4.13 -9.38 -11.98
N PHE A 191 -4.62 -10.24 -11.11
CA PHE A 191 -5.91 -10.12 -10.44
C PHE A 191 -5.74 -10.27 -8.94
N VAL A 192 -6.16 -9.25 -8.18
CA VAL A 192 -6.10 -9.22 -6.72
C VAL A 192 -7.27 -10.02 -6.14
N ASN A 193 -6.99 -10.96 -5.24
CA ASN A 193 -8.01 -11.82 -4.60
C ASN A 193 -8.94 -12.53 -5.59
N LEU A 194 -8.37 -13.03 -6.70
CA LEU A 194 -9.13 -13.73 -7.73
C LEU A 194 -9.81 -14.98 -7.18
N ASP A 195 -11.13 -15.07 -7.33
CA ASP A 195 -11.88 -16.31 -7.15
C ASP A 195 -11.95 -17.08 -8.48
N PRO A 196 -11.22 -18.20 -8.62
CA PRO A 196 -11.16 -18.95 -9.87
C PRO A 196 -12.44 -19.72 -10.20
N VAL A 197 -13.38 -19.83 -9.25
CA VAL A 197 -14.68 -20.49 -9.47
C VAL A 197 -15.61 -19.60 -10.28
N LEU A 198 -15.42 -18.28 -10.21
CA LEU A 198 -16.23 -17.33 -10.96
C LEU A 198 -15.86 -17.32 -12.45
N PRO A 199 -16.83 -17.08 -13.35
CA PRO A 199 -16.53 -16.88 -14.77
C PRO A 199 -15.74 -15.59 -14.99
N VAL A 200 -14.97 -15.53 -16.08
CA VAL A 200 -14.01 -14.44 -16.37
C VAL A 200 -14.65 -13.05 -16.38
N ASN A 201 -15.89 -12.92 -16.81
CA ASN A 201 -16.64 -11.65 -16.80
C ASN A 201 -16.99 -11.15 -15.38
N ARG A 202 -16.76 -11.96 -14.35
CA ARG A 202 -16.96 -11.63 -12.93
C ARG A 202 -15.62 -11.49 -12.17
N TRP A 203 -14.50 -11.63 -12.87
CA TRP A 203 -13.19 -11.39 -12.28
C TRP A 203 -12.99 -9.90 -12.00
N PRO A 204 -12.15 -9.54 -11.01
CA PRO A 204 -11.89 -8.14 -10.71
C PRO A 204 -11.14 -7.45 -11.87
N GLU A 205 -11.13 -6.11 -11.84
CA GLU A 205 -10.27 -5.33 -12.74
C GLU A 205 -8.79 -5.71 -12.55
N PRO A 206 -7.97 -5.66 -13.61
CA PRO A 206 -6.54 -5.95 -13.52
C PRO A 206 -5.83 -5.03 -12.51
N GLY A 207 -5.06 -5.63 -11.61
CA GLY A 207 -4.37 -4.93 -10.54
C GLY A 207 -3.29 -5.77 -9.89
N VAL A 208 -2.25 -5.10 -9.38
CA VAL A 208 -1.19 -5.69 -8.56
C VAL A 208 -1.25 -5.06 -7.18
N GLU A 209 -1.60 -5.85 -6.17
CA GLU A 209 -1.58 -5.45 -4.78
C GLU A 209 -0.15 -5.49 -4.24
N ILE A 210 0.27 -4.35 -3.71
CA ILE A 210 1.53 -4.15 -3.01
C ILE A 210 1.17 -3.78 -1.58
N GLN A 211 1.74 -4.49 -0.60
CA GLN A 211 1.62 -4.11 0.80
C GLN A 211 2.88 -3.36 1.24
N TRP A 212 2.77 -2.63 2.33
CA TRP A 212 3.91 -2.05 3.02
C TRP A 212 3.98 -2.46 4.48
N VAL A 213 5.19 -2.49 5.02
CA VAL A 213 5.45 -2.73 6.44
C VAL A 213 4.97 -1.53 7.27
N GLY A 214 4.51 -1.77 8.50
CA GLY A 214 4.23 -0.71 9.50
C GLY A 214 5.39 0.29 9.63
N PRO A 215 5.16 1.60 9.42
CA PRO A 215 6.13 2.62 9.80
C PRO A 215 6.35 2.56 11.32
N ARG A 216 7.58 2.86 11.72
CA ARG A 216 7.92 3.10 13.12
C ARG A 216 7.56 4.54 13.49
N GLU A 217 7.66 4.87 14.77
CA GLU A 217 7.51 6.24 15.24
C GLU A 217 8.42 7.20 14.45
N PRO A 218 7.96 8.40 14.11
CA PRO A 218 8.69 9.30 13.22
C PRO A 218 9.94 9.87 13.86
N LEU A 219 10.86 10.33 13.01
CA LEU A 219 12.09 10.98 13.44
C LEU A 219 11.79 12.34 14.07
N CYS A 220 12.57 12.70 15.09
CA CYS A 220 12.47 14.01 15.75
C CYS A 220 13.85 14.60 16.01
N SER A 221 13.95 15.93 15.93
CA SER A 221 15.13 16.70 16.35
C SER A 221 14.90 17.37 17.71
N ALA A 222 13.66 17.80 17.97
CA ALA A 222 13.23 18.45 19.20
C ALA A 222 11.87 17.92 19.68
N GLN A 223 11.51 18.23 20.93
CA GLN A 223 10.21 17.84 21.49
C GLN A 223 9.02 18.50 20.76
N SER A 224 9.23 19.65 20.12
CA SER A 224 8.23 20.33 19.29
C SER A 224 7.78 19.51 18.08
N ASP A 225 8.59 18.55 17.66
CA ASP A 225 8.31 17.67 16.51
C ASP A 225 7.39 16.52 16.90
N CYS A 226 7.12 16.33 18.19
CA CYS A 226 6.31 15.24 18.73
C CYS A 226 4.96 15.75 19.25
N ASP A 227 3.96 14.88 19.24
CA ASP A 227 2.66 15.18 19.82
C ASP A 227 2.73 15.17 21.36
N GLY A 228 1.66 15.62 22.03
CA GLY A 228 1.60 15.62 23.49
C GLY A 228 1.59 14.22 24.14
N LYS A 229 1.38 13.16 23.35
CA LYS A 229 1.36 11.76 23.78
C LYS A 229 2.70 11.05 23.55
N SER A 230 3.71 11.74 23.05
CA SER A 230 5.04 11.20 22.74
C SER A 230 6.18 12.11 23.21
N VAL A 231 7.36 11.51 23.40
CA VAL A 231 8.58 12.20 23.79
C VAL A 231 9.68 11.97 22.75
N CYS A 232 10.42 13.03 22.40
CA CYS A 232 11.55 12.91 21.49
C CYS A 232 12.73 12.21 22.17
N GLY A 233 12.80 10.90 22.05
CA GLY A 233 13.77 10.02 22.69
C GLY A 233 14.75 9.37 21.71
N SER A 234 15.79 8.72 22.24
CA SER A 234 16.72 7.92 21.42
C SER A 234 16.04 6.67 20.86
N ASP A 235 16.30 6.35 19.59
CA ASP A 235 15.81 5.13 18.96
C ASP A 235 16.50 3.91 19.60
N PRO A 236 15.75 2.95 20.17
CA PRO A 236 16.34 1.76 20.80
C PRO A 236 17.04 0.81 19.83
N VAL A 237 16.80 0.95 18.52
CA VAL A 237 17.33 0.08 17.47
C VAL A 237 18.50 0.74 16.72
N GLN A 238 18.49 2.07 16.59
CA GLN A 238 19.48 2.80 15.79
C GLN A 238 20.20 3.86 16.63
N ASN A 239 21.49 3.63 16.88
CA ASN A 239 22.33 4.57 17.62
C ASN A 239 22.39 5.94 16.92
N GLY A 240 22.22 7.00 17.71
CA GLY A 240 22.30 8.39 17.22
C GLY A 240 21.03 8.89 16.52
N VAL A 241 20.02 8.05 16.33
CA VAL A 241 18.71 8.43 15.78
C VAL A 241 17.76 8.75 16.93
N ARG A 242 16.89 9.75 16.75
CA ARG A 242 15.84 10.11 17.72
C ARG A 242 14.47 10.03 17.07
N ARG A 243 13.48 9.57 17.84
CA ARG A 243 12.09 9.37 17.41
C ARG A 243 11.09 9.84 18.45
N CYS A 244 9.87 10.13 18.02
CA CYS A 244 8.75 10.42 18.91
C CYS A 244 8.22 9.14 19.57
N ILE A 245 8.84 8.72 20.67
CA ILE A 245 8.47 7.50 21.39
C ILE A 245 7.20 7.75 22.20
N CYS A 246 6.21 6.87 22.13
CA CYS A 246 4.97 7.01 22.89
C CYS A 246 5.24 7.02 24.40
N ASN A 247 4.55 7.91 25.12
CA ASN A 247 4.59 7.95 26.57
C ASN A 247 3.95 6.68 27.17
N SER A 248 4.27 6.40 28.43
CA SER A 248 3.66 5.26 29.16
C SER A 248 2.13 5.33 29.10
N GLY A 249 1.48 4.21 28.81
CA GLY A 249 0.03 4.11 28.63
C GLY A 249 -0.47 4.36 27.21
N PHE A 250 0.41 4.74 26.27
CA PHE A 250 0.07 4.90 24.85
C PHE A 250 0.82 3.89 23.98
N THR A 251 0.23 3.53 22.84
CA THR A 251 0.83 2.63 21.84
C THR A 251 0.87 3.33 20.48
N TRP A 252 1.94 3.12 19.73
CA TRP A 252 2.07 3.65 18.38
C TRP A 252 1.09 2.97 17.43
N ASP A 253 0.26 3.75 16.74
CA ASP A 253 -0.59 3.24 15.67
C ASP A 253 0.02 3.57 14.29
N PRO A 254 0.53 2.55 13.55
CA PRO A 254 1.17 2.75 12.26
C PRO A 254 0.22 3.17 11.13
N VAL A 255 -1.11 3.05 11.33
CA VAL A 255 -2.11 3.45 10.33
C VAL A 255 -2.41 4.94 10.46
N SER A 256 -2.55 5.43 11.69
CA SER A 256 -2.93 6.82 11.96
C SER A 256 -1.73 7.76 12.15
N GLY A 257 -0.56 7.22 12.51
CA GLY A 257 0.68 7.98 12.62
C GLY A 257 0.81 8.79 13.91
N PHE A 258 0.13 8.37 14.98
CA PHE A 258 0.21 8.97 16.30
C PHE A 258 0.07 7.93 17.42
N CYS A 259 0.38 8.34 18.65
CA CYS A 259 0.22 7.50 19.82
C CYS A 259 -1.25 7.46 20.26
N VAL A 260 -1.86 6.29 20.23
CA VAL A 260 -3.24 6.04 20.70
C VAL A 260 -3.21 5.53 22.13
N ASP A 261 -4.32 5.73 22.86
CA ASP A 261 -4.48 5.15 24.19
C ASP A 261 -4.29 3.64 24.11
N GLY A 262 -3.47 3.10 25.01
CA GLY A 262 -3.20 1.67 25.09
C GLY A 262 -4.39 0.90 25.64
N GLU A 263 -5.52 0.92 24.94
CA GLU A 263 -6.62 0.01 25.24
C GLU A 263 -6.24 -1.40 24.79
N PHE A 264 -6.33 -2.32 25.74
CA PHE A 264 -6.12 -3.74 25.59
C PHE A 264 -6.90 -4.30 24.39
N PHE A 265 -6.21 -4.75 23.34
CA PHE A 265 -6.81 -5.65 22.36
C PHE A 265 -7.15 -6.98 23.04
N CYS A 266 -8.35 -7.10 23.60
CA CYS A 266 -8.93 -8.38 23.97
C CYS A 266 -9.26 -9.15 22.69
N LEU A 267 -8.43 -10.12 22.32
CA LEU A 267 -8.84 -11.18 21.40
C LEU A 267 -9.93 -12.01 22.08
N VAL A 268 -11.19 -11.78 21.71
CA VAL A 268 -12.29 -12.67 22.10
C VAL A 268 -12.11 -13.99 21.35
N TYR A 269 -11.46 -14.96 21.98
CA TYR A 269 -11.53 -16.35 21.53
C TYR A 269 -12.89 -16.93 21.94
N VAL A 270 -13.81 -17.04 20.98
CA VAL A 270 -15.00 -17.88 21.16
C VAL A 270 -14.56 -19.33 21.00
N ILE A 271 -14.08 -19.94 22.08
CA ILE A 271 -13.91 -21.39 22.13
C ILE A 271 -15.28 -21.98 22.42
N GLY A 272 -15.90 -22.57 21.41
CA GLY A 272 -17.21 -23.20 21.52
C GLY A 272 -17.17 -24.38 22.47
N THR A 273 -17.58 -24.17 23.73
CA THR A 273 -18.20 -25.18 24.58
C THR A 273 -19.15 -24.48 25.56
N SER A 274 -20.30 -25.11 25.79
CA SER A 274 -21.42 -24.61 26.59
C SER A 274 -21.05 -24.49 28.07
N ILE A 275 -20.73 -23.29 28.57
CA ILE A 275 -20.75 -22.81 29.99
C ILE A 275 -20.46 -21.28 29.96
N PRO A 276 -21.02 -20.45 30.88
CA PRO A 276 -20.90 -18.98 30.81
C PRO A 276 -19.45 -18.47 30.78
N PRO A 277 -19.18 -17.35 30.06
CA PRO A 277 -17.83 -16.87 29.82
C PRO A 277 -17.21 -16.30 31.11
N HIS A 278 -16.26 -17.01 31.68
CA HIS A 278 -15.30 -16.42 32.61
C HIS A 278 -14.20 -15.72 31.80
N MET A 279 -14.08 -14.42 32.00
CA MET A 279 -13.11 -13.52 31.38
C MET A 279 -11.71 -13.85 31.92
N LEU A 280 -10.91 -14.61 31.17
CA LEU A 280 -9.48 -14.79 31.45
C LEU A 280 -8.67 -13.77 30.66
N CYS A 281 -8.18 -12.74 31.34
CA CYS A 281 -7.16 -11.83 30.80
C CYS A 281 -5.77 -12.43 31.07
N MET A 282 -5.00 -12.73 30.01
CA MET A 282 -3.57 -13.02 30.15
C MET A 282 -2.78 -11.80 29.67
N CYS A 283 -2.13 -11.12 30.62
CA CYS A 283 -1.09 -10.14 30.34
C CYS A 283 0.20 -10.89 29.93
N LYS A 284 0.91 -10.37 28.92
CA LYS A 284 2.31 -10.73 28.69
C LYS A 284 3.20 -9.56 29.08
#